data_AF-A0A149VGG6-F1
#
_entry.id   AF-A0A149VGG6-F1
#
_cell.length_a   1.000
_cell.length_b   1.000
_cell.length_c   1.000
_cell.angle_alpha   90.00
_cell.angle_beta   90.00
_cell.angle_gamma   90.00
#
_symmetry.space_group_name_H-M   'P 1'
#
loop_
_entity.id
_entity.type
_entity.pdbx_description
1 polymer ?
#
loop_
_entity_poly.entity_id
_entity_poly.type
_entity_poly.pdbx_seq_one_letter_code
_entity_poly.pdbx_strand_id
1 'polypeptide(L)'
;MDVRNRVSEHLARYRNQEITKDELKTALIEDIESLPPDAVDAVMADLNAALMESMQEVNAMLSRHSASVSVLADMRQFAHDAEVRGMERAMRVFQQQAATPATIQVPTPAPEPAPIHSMEPWPSLIDDFLKDRPGLSASSITEYRRTFAHMKEVMGDKAVGSIVLADLKAFADFLRDKPNSKNGGLLNRKTIVRHLGEAKRFLKWCISNGLMPDHDFDRIQAREKTAEEKMTRREDVRRPFRALLEIRCD
;
A
#
# COMPACT_ATOMS: atom_id res chain seq x y z
N MET A 1 38.79 -3.43 31.41
CA MET A 1 37.39 -3.33 30.99
C MET A 1 36.78 -4.71 31.13
N ASP A 2 35.70 -4.87 31.90
CA ASP A 2 35.07 -6.17 32.13
C ASP A 2 34.62 -6.80 30.80
N VAL A 3 34.88 -8.09 30.59
CA VAL A 3 34.51 -8.82 29.37
C VAL A 3 33.00 -8.77 29.16
N ARG A 4 32.23 -8.77 30.25
CA ARG A 4 30.78 -8.57 30.21
C ARG A 4 30.38 -7.26 29.53
N ASN A 5 31.13 -6.18 29.79
CA ASN A 5 30.86 -4.87 29.21
C ASN A 5 31.19 -4.85 27.71
N ARG A 6 32.26 -5.55 27.28
CA ARG A 6 32.64 -5.65 25.87
C ARG A 6 31.63 -6.46 25.06
N VAL A 7 31.20 -7.62 25.59
CA VAL A 7 30.14 -8.45 24.99
C VAL A 7 28.84 -7.65 24.83
N SER A 8 28.43 -6.91 25.86
CA SER A 8 27.22 -6.07 25.81
C SER A 8 27.35 -4.94 24.79
N GLU A 9 28.53 -4.32 24.67
CA GLU A 9 28.80 -3.27 23.69
C GLU A 9 28.77 -3.78 22.25
N HIS A 10 29.37 -4.94 21.98
CA HIS A 10 29.32 -5.59 20.66
C HIS A 10 27.87 -5.97 20.27
N LEU A 11 27.08 -6.47 21.22
CA LEU A 11 25.65 -6.75 20.99
C LEU A 11 24.85 -5.48 20.70
N ALA A 12 25.12 -4.37 21.40
CA ALA A 12 24.47 -3.09 21.15
C ALA A 12 24.82 -2.53 19.77
N ARG A 13 26.10 -2.58 19.37
CA ARG A 13 26.56 -2.16 18.03
C ARG A 13 25.92 -2.98 16.92
N TYR A 14 25.77 -4.29 17.11
CA TYR A 14 25.06 -5.15 16.16
C TYR A 14 23.57 -4.81 16.07
N ARG A 15 22.91 -4.55 17.22
CA ARG A 15 21.50 -4.14 17.25
C ARG A 15 21.26 -2.80 16.53
N ASN A 16 22.23 -1.90 16.61
CA ASN A 16 22.25 -0.62 15.88
C ASN A 16 22.69 -0.72 14.41
N GLN A 17 22.98 -1.93 13.91
CA GLN A 17 23.47 -2.19 12.55
C GLN A 17 24.84 -1.55 12.22
N GLU A 18 25.65 -1.26 13.24
CA GLU A 18 26.98 -0.67 13.08
C GLU A 18 28.06 -1.69 12.73
N ILE A 19 27.84 -2.96 13.09
CA ILE A 19 28.70 -4.09 12.77
C ILE A 19 27.88 -5.22 12.15
N THR A 20 28.53 -5.99 11.28
CA THR A 20 27.96 -7.16 10.65
C THR A 20 27.94 -8.36 11.59
N LYS A 21 27.17 -9.40 11.23
CA LYS A 21 27.08 -10.65 12.00
C LYS A 21 28.44 -11.36 12.12
N ASP A 22 29.27 -11.28 11.08
CA ASP A 22 30.57 -11.96 11.06
C ASP A 22 31.60 -11.19 11.91
N GLU A 23 31.54 -9.85 11.93
CA GLU A 23 32.33 -9.02 12.84
C GLU A 23 31.93 -9.24 14.31
N LEU A 24 30.63 -9.34 14.60
CA LEU A 24 30.14 -9.67 15.95
C LEU A 24 30.65 -11.05 16.40
N LYS A 25 30.57 -12.06 15.53
CA LYS A 25 31.06 -13.42 15.85
C LYS A 25 32.56 -13.43 16.14
N THR A 26 33.34 -12.73 15.32
CA THR A 26 34.80 -12.67 15.48
C THR A 26 35.17 -12.01 16.80
N ALA A 27 34.55 -10.88 17.13
CA ALA A 27 34.76 -10.18 18.39
C ALA A 27 34.37 -11.03 19.61
N LEU A 28 33.23 -11.74 19.54
CA LEU A 28 32.78 -12.62 20.62
C LEU A 28 33.73 -13.81 20.85
N ILE A 29 34.28 -14.40 19.80
CA ILE A 29 35.21 -15.53 19.92
C ILE A 29 36.50 -15.08 20.61
N GLU A 30 37.09 -13.96 20.17
CA GLU A 30 38.31 -13.41 20.78
C GLU A 30 38.11 -13.06 22.26
N ASP A 31 36.95 -12.49 22.61
CA ASP A 31 36.62 -12.16 23.99
C ASP A 31 36.39 -13.39 24.86
N ILE A 32 35.71 -14.43 24.35
CA ILE A 32 35.43 -15.67 25.08
C ILE A 32 36.70 -16.51 25.28
N GLU A 33 37.59 -16.58 24.29
CA GLU A 33 38.87 -17.31 24.41
C GLU A 33 39.82 -16.68 25.43
N SER A 34 39.64 -15.39 25.73
CA SER A 34 40.44 -14.67 26.74
C SER A 34 39.98 -14.90 28.18
N LEU A 35 38.87 -15.61 28.40
CA LEU A 35 38.26 -15.80 29.72
C LEU A 35 38.80 -17.04 30.46
N PRO A 36 38.92 -16.96 31.80
CA PRO A 36 39.14 -18.14 32.62
C PRO A 36 37.89 -19.04 32.61
N PRO A 37 38.03 -20.36 32.79
CA PRO A 37 36.95 -21.34 32.57
C PRO A 37 35.70 -21.11 33.41
N ASP A 38 35.86 -20.58 34.62
CA ASP A 38 34.79 -20.22 35.57
C ASP A 38 33.97 -19.00 35.14
N ALA A 39 34.56 -18.08 34.37
CA ALA A 39 33.87 -16.91 33.83
C ALA A 39 33.10 -17.21 32.54
N VAL A 40 33.49 -18.26 31.79
CA VAL A 40 32.80 -18.69 30.56
C VAL A 40 31.37 -19.13 30.87
N ASP A 41 31.17 -19.88 31.95
CA ASP A 41 29.84 -20.36 32.36
C ASP A 41 28.88 -19.19 32.69
N ALA A 42 29.39 -18.16 33.36
CA ALA A 42 28.61 -16.96 33.67
C ALA A 42 28.24 -16.17 32.41
N VAL A 43 29.17 -16.02 31.46
CA VAL A 43 28.93 -15.34 30.18
C VAL A 43 27.94 -16.13 29.31
N MET A 44 28.02 -17.47 29.30
CA MET A 44 27.08 -18.32 28.59
C MET A 44 25.67 -18.28 29.19
N ALA A 45 25.55 -18.19 30.51
CA ALA A 45 24.27 -17.99 31.17
C ALA A 45 23.63 -16.64 30.78
N ASP A 46 24.41 -15.56 30.77
CA ASP A 46 23.96 -14.23 30.36
C ASP A 46 23.55 -14.20 28.87
N LEU A 47 24.32 -14.84 27.98
CA LEU A 47 24.00 -15.00 26.55
C LEU A 47 22.71 -15.80 26.32
N ASN A 48 22.51 -16.88 27.08
CA ASN A 48 21.29 -17.68 27.00
C ASN A 48 20.06 -16.89 27.49
N ALA A 49 20.21 -16.08 28.54
CA ALA A 49 19.15 -15.19 29.01
C ALA A 49 18.78 -14.14 27.95
N ALA A 50 19.78 -13.49 27.35
CA ALA A 50 19.56 -12.52 26.27
C ALA A 50 18.93 -13.16 25.02
N LEU A 51 19.30 -14.40 24.69
CA LEU A 51 18.69 -15.16 23.60
C LEU A 51 17.21 -15.47 23.88
N MET A 52 16.88 -15.89 25.11
CA MET A 52 15.50 -16.15 25.50
C MET A 52 14.64 -14.88 25.46
N GLU A 53 15.16 -13.74 25.93
CA GLU A 53 14.47 -12.45 25.86
C GLU A 53 14.20 -12.04 24.41
N SER A 54 15.20 -12.18 23.53
CA SER A 54 15.05 -11.89 22.10
C SER A 54 14.02 -12.81 21.43
N MET A 55 14.02 -14.11 21.77
CA MET A 55 13.01 -15.05 21.28
C MET A 55 11.60 -14.68 21.75
N GLN A 56 11.43 -14.23 23.01
CA GLN A 56 10.15 -13.77 23.53
C GLN A 56 9.66 -12.50 22.81
N GLU A 57 10.55 -11.55 22.52
CA GLU A 57 10.23 -10.33 21.78
C GLU A 57 9.76 -10.65 20.36
N VAL A 58 10.47 -11.55 19.66
CA VAL A 58 10.09 -12.03 18.33
C VAL A 58 8.75 -12.77 18.37
N ASN A 59 8.52 -13.62 19.38
CA ASN A 59 7.26 -14.35 19.51
C ASN A 59 6.08 -13.41 19.82
N ALA A 60 6.28 -12.37 20.63
CA ALA A 60 5.29 -11.34 20.88
C ALA A 60 5.00 -10.49 19.63
N MET A 61 6.02 -10.21 18.81
CA MET A 61 5.83 -9.57 17.51
C MET A 61 5.04 -10.47 16.54
N LEU A 62 5.37 -11.76 16.48
CA LEU A 62 4.69 -12.74 15.63
C LEU A 62 3.22 -12.93 16.06
N SER A 63 2.96 -12.95 17.38
CA SER A 63 1.61 -13.04 17.94
C SER A 63 0.76 -11.80 17.58
N ARG A 64 1.34 -10.59 17.67
CA ARG A 64 0.67 -9.36 17.21
C ARG A 64 0.39 -9.37 15.71
N HIS A 65 1.33 -9.89 14.92
CA HIS A 65 1.15 -10.03 13.48
C HIS A 65 0.05 -11.05 13.15
N SER A 66 0.04 -12.19 13.83
CA SER A 66 -0.99 -13.23 13.69
C SER A 66 -2.38 -12.70 14.01
N ALA A 67 -2.55 -11.97 15.13
CA ALA A 67 -3.82 -11.34 15.47
C ALA A 67 -4.29 -10.34 14.40
N SER A 68 -3.36 -9.54 13.87
CA SER A 68 -3.66 -8.59 12.79
C SER A 68 -4.09 -9.29 11.50
N VAL A 69 -3.46 -10.41 11.16
CA VAL A 69 -3.83 -11.23 9.99
C VAL A 69 -5.19 -11.88 10.18
N SER A 70 -5.51 -12.36 11.39
CA SER A 70 -6.83 -12.91 11.72
C SER A 70 -7.94 -11.87 11.52
N VAL A 71 -7.76 -10.64 12.03
CA VAL A 71 -8.73 -9.55 11.83
C VAL A 71 -8.92 -9.24 10.35
N LEU A 72 -7.85 -9.21 9.55
CA LEU A 72 -7.95 -8.99 8.12
C LEU A 72 -8.66 -10.15 7.39
N ALA A 73 -8.48 -11.38 7.84
CA ALA A 73 -9.18 -12.55 7.32
C ALA A 73 -10.69 -12.48 7.63
N ASP A 74 -11.05 -12.13 8.87
CA ASP A 74 -12.44 -11.96 9.30
C ASP A 74 -13.13 -10.83 8.53
N MET A 75 -12.45 -9.70 8.32
CA MET A 75 -12.97 -8.60 7.52
C MET A 75 -13.22 -9.00 6.06
N ARG A 76 -12.32 -9.80 5.48
CA ARG A 76 -12.49 -10.33 4.12
C ARG A 76 -13.71 -11.26 4.04
N GLN A 77 -13.86 -12.15 5.01
CA GLN A 77 -15.00 -13.07 5.07
C GLN A 77 -16.32 -12.29 5.21
N PHE A 78 -16.36 -11.31 6.11
CA PHE A 78 -17.54 -10.47 6.29
C PHE A 78 -17.92 -9.71 5.01
N ALA A 79 -16.93 -9.17 4.30
CA ALA A 79 -17.17 -8.48 3.03
C ALA A 79 -17.73 -9.44 1.96
N HIS A 80 -17.21 -10.66 1.88
CA HIS A 80 -17.71 -11.69 0.96
C HIS A 80 -19.15 -12.10 1.32
N ASP A 81 -19.45 -12.33 2.60
CA ASP A 81 -20.80 -12.67 3.05
C ASP A 81 -21.81 -11.52 2.81
N ALA A 82 -21.35 -10.27 2.90
CA ALA A 82 -22.18 -9.11 2.57
C ALA A 82 -22.50 -9.03 1.07
N GLU A 83 -21.53 -9.36 0.21
CA GLU A 83 -21.71 -9.45 -1.25
C GLU A 83 -22.71 -10.55 -1.63
N VAL A 84 -22.53 -11.76 -1.10
CA VAL A 84 -23.45 -12.89 -1.34
C VAL A 84 -24.88 -12.54 -0.91
N ARG A 85 -25.06 -11.96 0.29
CA ARG A 85 -26.38 -11.50 0.76
C ARG A 85 -26.94 -10.34 -0.06
N GLY A 86 -26.10 -9.50 -0.66
CA GLY A 86 -26.51 -8.48 -1.61
C GLY A 86 -27.09 -9.10 -2.89
N MET A 87 -26.37 -10.09 -3.43
CA MET A 87 -26.79 -10.84 -4.61
C MET A 87 -28.08 -11.64 -4.38
N GLU A 88 -28.22 -12.32 -3.23
CA GLU A 88 -29.46 -13.04 -2.87
C GLU A 88 -30.66 -12.09 -2.76
N ARG A 89 -30.47 -10.88 -2.24
CA ARG A 89 -31.53 -9.85 -2.20
C ARG A 89 -31.91 -9.39 -3.60
N ALA A 90 -30.94 -9.14 -4.47
CA ALA A 90 -31.19 -8.77 -5.86
C ALA A 90 -31.95 -9.87 -6.62
N MET A 91 -31.55 -11.14 -6.44
CA MET A 91 -32.24 -12.29 -7.03
C MET A 91 -33.68 -12.42 -6.54
N ARG A 92 -33.96 -12.17 -5.24
CA ARG A 92 -35.34 -12.18 -4.72
C ARG A 92 -36.19 -11.07 -5.31
N VAL A 93 -35.66 -9.86 -5.46
CA VAL A 93 -36.38 -8.74 -6.11
C VAL A 93 -36.71 -9.10 -7.56
N PHE A 94 -35.74 -9.68 -8.27
CA PHE A 94 -35.94 -10.13 -9.65
C PHE A 94 -37.00 -11.24 -9.75
N GLN A 95 -36.98 -12.22 -8.85
CA GLN A 95 -38.00 -13.30 -8.81
C GLN A 95 -39.40 -12.78 -8.44
N GLN A 96 -39.50 -11.78 -7.56
CA GLN A 96 -40.79 -11.16 -7.22
C GLN A 96 -41.35 -10.33 -8.37
N GLN A 97 -40.50 -9.70 -9.19
CA GLN A 97 -40.91 -9.01 -10.42
C GLN A 97 -41.33 -9.98 -11.54
N ALA A 98 -40.85 -11.22 -11.53
CA ALA A 98 -41.25 -12.25 -12.48
C ALA A 98 -42.59 -12.94 -12.15
N ALA A 99 -43.16 -12.69 -10.96
CA ALA A 99 -44.37 -13.38 -10.47
C ALA A 99 -45.67 -12.54 -10.53
N THR A 100 -45.64 -11.32 -11.07
CA THR A 100 -46.85 -10.53 -11.31
C THR A 100 -47.48 -10.91 -12.66
N PRO A 101 -48.76 -11.36 -12.70
CA PRO A 101 -49.43 -11.63 -13.98
C PRO A 101 -49.72 -10.30 -14.66
N ALA A 102 -49.07 -10.07 -15.81
CA ALA A 102 -49.30 -8.91 -16.65
C ALA A 102 -50.63 -9.05 -17.40
N THR A 103 -51.59 -8.17 -17.10
CA THR A 103 -52.68 -7.84 -18.01
C THR A 103 -52.08 -7.20 -19.26
N ILE A 104 -52.33 -7.78 -20.44
CA ILE A 104 -51.87 -7.25 -21.73
C ILE A 104 -52.56 -5.90 -21.97
N GLN A 105 -51.83 -4.82 -21.71
CA GLN A 105 -52.02 -3.57 -22.42
C GLN A 105 -50.75 -3.34 -23.23
N VAL A 106 -50.92 -3.01 -24.51
CA VAL A 106 -49.85 -2.53 -25.37
C VAL A 106 -49.70 -1.04 -25.11
N PRO A 107 -48.57 -0.58 -24.55
CA PRO A 107 -48.12 0.77 -24.83
C PRO A 107 -46.84 0.71 -25.68
N THR A 108 -46.90 1.49 -26.74
CA THR A 108 -45.81 2.21 -27.42
C THR A 108 -44.46 2.14 -26.69
N PRO A 109 -43.35 1.84 -27.38
CA PRO A 109 -42.04 1.73 -26.74
C PRO A 109 -41.67 3.07 -26.12
N ALA A 110 -41.77 3.14 -24.79
CA ALA A 110 -41.12 4.19 -24.02
C ALA A 110 -39.61 4.00 -24.19
N PRO A 111 -38.84 5.07 -24.49
CA PRO A 111 -37.40 4.97 -24.58
C PRO A 111 -36.88 4.43 -23.24
N GLU A 112 -36.02 3.39 -23.29
CA GLU A 112 -35.19 3.02 -22.14
C GLU A 112 -34.61 4.33 -21.56
N PRO A 113 -34.75 4.59 -20.24
CA PRO A 113 -34.06 5.72 -19.66
C PRO A 113 -32.58 5.49 -19.90
N ALA A 114 -31.99 6.33 -20.75
CA ALA A 114 -30.56 6.35 -20.97
C ALA A 114 -29.87 6.32 -19.59
N PRO A 115 -28.82 5.50 -19.39
CA PRO A 115 -28.09 5.48 -18.14
C PRO A 115 -27.81 6.93 -17.74
N ILE A 116 -28.28 7.32 -16.56
CA ILE A 116 -28.09 8.68 -16.04
C ILE A 116 -26.60 8.79 -15.75
N HIS A 117 -25.81 9.14 -16.76
CA HIS A 117 -24.44 9.52 -16.58
C HIS A 117 -24.48 10.82 -15.81
N SER A 118 -23.98 10.81 -14.57
CA SER A 118 -23.88 12.06 -13.84
C SER A 118 -22.96 13.00 -14.62
N MET A 119 -23.53 14.14 -15.00
CA MET A 119 -22.81 15.25 -15.63
C MET A 119 -21.98 16.04 -14.62
N GLU A 120 -22.07 15.66 -13.35
CA GLU A 120 -21.33 16.30 -12.28
C GLU A 120 -19.81 16.07 -12.45
N PRO A 121 -18.99 17.13 -12.35
CA PRO A 121 -17.55 17.00 -12.36
C PRO A 121 -17.09 16.08 -11.23
N TRP A 122 -16.26 15.09 -11.53
CA TRP A 122 -15.79 14.17 -10.51
C TRP A 122 -15.12 14.86 -9.29
N PRO A 123 -14.45 16.04 -9.40
CA PRO A 123 -13.83 16.66 -8.25
C PRO A 123 -14.81 17.21 -7.20
N SER A 124 -16.05 17.56 -7.56
CA SER A 124 -17.03 18.04 -6.57
C SER A 124 -17.46 16.93 -5.61
N LEU A 125 -17.38 15.68 -6.06
CA LEU A 125 -17.78 14.50 -5.29
C LEU A 125 -16.74 14.06 -4.25
N ILE A 126 -15.56 14.70 -4.19
CA ILE A 126 -14.47 14.30 -3.30
C ILE A 126 -14.88 14.44 -1.83
N ASP A 127 -15.55 15.52 -1.47
CA ASP A 127 -15.91 15.76 -0.07
C ASP A 127 -17.00 14.79 0.40
N ASP A 128 -17.97 14.45 -0.46
CA ASP A 128 -18.97 13.42 -0.18
C ASP A 128 -18.32 12.03 -0.05
N PHE A 129 -17.39 11.69 -0.94
CA PHE A 129 -16.60 10.46 -0.84
C PHE A 129 -15.84 10.35 0.49
N LEU A 130 -15.27 11.45 0.98
CA LEU A 130 -14.54 11.47 2.24
C LEU A 130 -15.49 11.41 3.46
N LYS A 131 -16.66 12.07 3.37
CA LYS A 131 -17.69 12.08 4.41
C LYS A 131 -18.27 10.69 4.66
N ASP A 132 -18.43 9.89 3.62
CA ASP A 132 -18.89 8.49 3.71
C ASP A 132 -17.86 7.55 4.37
N ARG A 133 -16.68 8.06 4.76
CA ARG A 133 -15.59 7.29 5.39
C ARG A 133 -15.15 7.91 6.72
N PRO A 134 -16.01 7.93 7.75
CA PRO A 134 -15.74 8.63 9.02
C PRO A 134 -14.59 8.03 9.85
N GLY A 135 -13.99 6.91 9.44
CA GLY A 135 -12.83 6.29 10.10
C GLY A 135 -11.46 6.64 9.52
N LEU A 136 -11.37 7.51 8.50
CA LEU A 136 -10.08 7.87 7.90
C LEU A 136 -9.30 8.81 8.81
N SER A 137 -8.03 8.49 9.04
CA SER A 137 -7.10 9.41 9.71
C SER A 137 -6.88 10.67 8.88
N ALA A 138 -6.52 11.79 9.52
CA ALA A 138 -6.18 13.04 8.83
C ALA A 138 -5.04 12.86 7.80
N SER A 139 -4.07 11.97 8.08
CA SER A 139 -3.00 11.61 7.16
C SER A 139 -3.54 10.88 5.92
N SER A 140 -4.47 9.95 6.10
CA SER A 140 -5.15 9.26 5.00
C SER A 140 -5.95 10.22 4.13
N ILE A 141 -6.67 11.16 4.73
CA ILE A 141 -7.42 12.20 4.01
C ILE A 141 -6.47 13.07 3.17
N THR A 142 -5.35 13.49 3.76
CA THR A 142 -4.32 14.27 3.07
C THR A 142 -3.77 13.52 1.87
N GLU A 143 -3.57 12.21 2.01
CA GLU A 143 -3.09 11.39 0.91
C GLU A 143 -4.12 11.23 -0.22
N TYR A 144 -5.39 10.97 0.11
CA TYR A 144 -6.47 10.95 -0.89
C TYR A 144 -6.54 12.28 -1.65
N ARG A 145 -6.49 13.41 -0.94
CA ARG A 145 -6.51 14.73 -1.58
C ARG A 145 -5.30 14.93 -2.50
N ARG A 146 -4.11 14.43 -2.13
CA ARG A 146 -2.93 14.44 -3.02
C ARG A 146 -3.16 13.57 -4.26
N THR A 147 -3.72 12.37 -4.11
CA THR A 147 -4.07 11.51 -5.23
C THR A 147 -5.04 12.20 -6.18
N PHE A 148 -6.08 12.83 -5.65
CA PHE A 148 -7.08 13.52 -6.45
C PHE A 148 -6.49 14.77 -7.13
N ALA A 149 -5.57 15.49 -6.50
CA ALA A 149 -4.84 16.57 -7.18
C ALA A 149 -4.09 16.03 -8.41
N HIS A 150 -3.38 14.91 -8.28
CA HIS A 150 -2.71 14.26 -9.42
C HIS A 150 -3.70 13.77 -10.49
N MET A 151 -4.85 13.22 -10.09
CA MET A 151 -5.88 12.81 -11.05
C MET A 151 -6.43 14.02 -11.82
N LYS A 152 -6.62 15.15 -11.14
CA LYS A 152 -7.10 16.40 -11.76
C LYS A 152 -6.09 16.97 -12.75
N GLU A 153 -4.79 16.83 -12.51
CA GLU A 153 -3.76 17.19 -13.50
C GLU A 153 -3.90 16.42 -14.82
N VAL A 154 -4.44 15.20 -14.80
CA VAL A 154 -4.57 14.32 -15.99
C VAL A 154 -5.96 14.42 -16.62
N MET A 155 -7.01 14.35 -15.79
CA MET A 155 -8.40 14.22 -16.24
C MET A 155 -9.17 15.54 -16.18
N GLY A 156 -8.60 16.59 -15.58
CA GLY A 156 -9.28 17.87 -15.36
C GLY A 156 -10.55 17.73 -14.51
N ASP A 157 -11.52 18.60 -14.79
CA ASP A 157 -12.85 18.62 -14.17
C ASP A 157 -13.88 17.82 -15.00
N LYS A 158 -13.45 16.71 -15.61
CA LYS A 158 -14.30 15.85 -16.43
C LYS A 158 -15.53 15.35 -15.64
N ALA A 159 -16.67 15.17 -16.32
CA ALA A 159 -17.86 14.60 -15.70
C ALA A 159 -17.62 13.15 -15.27
N VAL A 160 -18.04 12.77 -14.06
CA VAL A 160 -17.78 11.43 -13.50
C VAL A 160 -18.34 10.32 -14.38
N GLY A 161 -19.51 10.52 -14.98
CA GLY A 161 -20.14 9.55 -15.89
C GLY A 161 -19.40 9.32 -17.20
N SER A 162 -18.40 10.15 -17.52
CA SER A 162 -17.58 10.07 -18.74
C SER A 162 -16.15 9.55 -18.51
N ILE A 163 -15.82 9.18 -17.26
CA ILE A 163 -14.53 8.58 -16.93
C ILE A 163 -14.50 7.14 -17.43
N VAL A 164 -13.54 6.82 -18.30
CA VAL A 164 -13.37 5.49 -18.89
C VAL A 164 -12.05 4.84 -18.48
N LEU A 165 -11.87 3.56 -18.80
CA LEU A 165 -10.62 2.82 -18.54
C LEU A 165 -9.37 3.53 -19.08
N ALA A 166 -9.49 4.18 -20.24
CA ALA A 166 -8.39 4.90 -20.87
C ALA A 166 -7.91 6.08 -20.01
N ASP A 167 -8.82 6.76 -19.30
CA ASP A 167 -8.45 7.83 -18.39
C ASP A 167 -7.63 7.28 -17.21
N LEU A 168 -8.10 6.19 -16.59
CA LEU A 168 -7.38 5.59 -15.47
C LEU A 168 -6.00 5.04 -15.89
N LYS A 169 -5.89 4.56 -17.14
CA LYS A 169 -4.59 4.19 -17.73
C LYS A 169 -3.68 5.40 -17.92
N ALA A 170 -4.19 6.51 -18.47
CA ALA A 170 -3.43 7.75 -18.62
C ALA A 170 -2.94 8.27 -17.26
N PHE A 171 -3.76 8.14 -16.21
CA PHE A 171 -3.36 8.47 -14.85
C PHE A 171 -2.24 7.57 -14.32
N ALA A 172 -2.31 6.26 -14.57
CA ALA A 172 -1.25 5.33 -14.18
C ALA A 172 0.08 5.63 -14.91
N ASP A 173 0.02 5.98 -16.20
CA ASP A 173 1.20 6.38 -16.98
C ASP A 173 1.76 7.73 -16.50
N PHE A 174 0.90 8.68 -16.18
CA PHE A 174 1.31 9.95 -15.58
C PHE A 174 2.05 9.74 -14.23
N LEU A 175 1.52 8.90 -13.34
CA LEU A 175 2.18 8.60 -12.05
C LEU A 175 3.55 7.93 -12.23
N ARG A 176 3.75 7.18 -13.31
CA ARG A 176 5.04 6.57 -13.62
C ARG A 176 6.07 7.63 -13.99
N ASP A 177 5.69 8.57 -14.84
CA ASP A 177 6.60 9.57 -15.39
C ASP A 177 6.76 10.79 -14.48
N LYS A 178 5.87 10.98 -13.50
CA LYS A 178 5.92 12.12 -12.57
C LYS A 178 7.19 12.03 -11.69
N PRO A 179 8.00 13.10 -11.64
CA PRO A 179 9.12 13.17 -10.72
C PRO A 179 8.64 13.25 -9.27
N ASN A 180 9.36 12.61 -8.37
CA ASN A 180 9.14 12.67 -6.94
C ASN A 180 9.65 14.01 -6.41
N SER A 181 8.76 14.80 -5.83
CA SER A 181 9.06 16.12 -5.28
C SER A 181 10.11 16.13 -4.18
N LYS A 182 10.36 15.02 -3.48
CA LYS A 182 11.34 14.96 -2.39
C LYS A 182 12.79 14.76 -2.84
N ASN A 183 13.00 14.09 -3.96
CA ASN A 183 14.31 13.57 -4.34
C ASN A 183 14.56 13.58 -5.85
N GLY A 184 13.70 14.23 -6.64
CA GLY A 184 13.88 14.46 -8.08
C GLY A 184 13.75 13.22 -8.98
N GLY A 185 13.97 12.02 -8.46
CA GLY A 185 13.80 10.75 -9.18
C GLY A 185 12.33 10.33 -9.34
N LEU A 186 12.05 9.32 -10.16
CA LEU A 186 10.68 8.84 -10.42
C LEU A 186 9.98 8.25 -9.17
N LEU A 187 8.65 8.26 -9.16
CA LEU A 187 7.86 7.63 -8.10
C LEU A 187 8.16 6.12 -8.01
N ASN A 188 8.23 5.61 -6.78
CA ASN A 188 8.41 4.18 -6.57
C ASN A 188 7.10 3.42 -6.87
N ARG A 189 7.20 2.14 -7.24
CA ARG A 189 6.04 1.31 -7.60
C ARG A 189 4.99 1.23 -6.49
N LYS A 190 5.41 1.16 -5.22
CA LYS A 190 4.49 1.09 -4.07
C LYS A 190 3.63 2.36 -3.96
N THR A 191 4.22 3.52 -4.21
CA THR A 191 3.54 4.81 -4.23
C THR A 191 2.58 4.90 -5.41
N ILE A 192 2.99 4.47 -6.61
CA ILE A 192 2.12 4.42 -7.79
C ILE A 192 0.90 3.51 -7.53
N VAL A 193 1.14 2.30 -7.04
CA VAL A 193 0.07 1.33 -6.71
C VAL A 193 -0.89 1.90 -5.66
N ARG A 194 -0.38 2.63 -4.67
CA ARG A 194 -1.21 3.29 -3.65
C ARG A 194 -2.11 4.36 -4.27
N HIS A 195 -1.55 5.31 -5.02
CA HIS A 195 -2.34 6.36 -5.68
C HIS A 195 -3.37 5.77 -6.65
N LEU A 196 -2.99 4.75 -7.42
CA LEU A 196 -3.92 4.05 -8.30
C LEU A 196 -5.03 3.32 -7.53
N GLY A 197 -4.70 2.69 -6.39
CA GLY A 197 -5.67 2.06 -5.52
C GLY A 197 -6.67 3.04 -4.90
N GLU A 198 -6.21 4.22 -4.51
CA GLU A 198 -7.06 5.30 -4.00
C GLU A 198 -8.01 5.84 -5.08
N ALA A 199 -7.51 6.05 -6.30
CA ALA A 199 -8.32 6.41 -7.47
C ALA A 199 -9.42 5.38 -7.75
N LYS A 200 -9.06 4.08 -7.77
CA LYS A 200 -10.03 2.99 -7.97
C LYS A 200 -11.10 2.94 -6.88
N ARG A 201 -10.73 3.17 -5.61
CA ARG A 201 -11.69 3.20 -4.49
C ARG A 201 -12.71 4.32 -4.65
N PHE A 202 -12.28 5.47 -5.16
CA PHE A 202 -13.17 6.58 -5.50
C PHE A 202 -14.13 6.19 -6.64
N LEU A 203 -13.62 5.68 -7.76
CA LEU A 203 -14.46 5.27 -8.88
C LEU A 203 -15.46 4.16 -8.51
N LYS A 204 -15.04 3.18 -7.70
CA LYS A 204 -15.95 2.16 -7.15
C LYS A 204 -17.05 2.75 -6.29
N TRP A 205 -16.75 3.79 -5.50
CA TRP A 205 -17.76 4.49 -4.73
C TRP A 205 -18.73 5.29 -5.64
N CYS A 206 -18.24 5.87 -6.74
CA CYS A 206 -19.12 6.50 -7.72
C CYS A 206 -20.06 5.49 -8.39
N ILE A 207 -19.56 4.30 -8.73
CA ILE A 207 -20.36 3.18 -9.26
C ILE A 207 -21.41 2.74 -8.23
N SER A 208 -21.04 2.55 -6.97
CA SER A 208 -21.97 2.12 -5.93
C SER A 208 -23.08 3.13 -5.63
N ASN A 209 -22.82 4.42 -5.89
CA ASN A 209 -23.81 5.50 -5.78
C ASN A 209 -24.58 5.74 -7.10
N GLY A 210 -24.39 4.91 -8.12
CA GLY A 210 -25.09 5.02 -9.39
C GLY A 210 -24.71 6.23 -10.24
N LEU A 211 -23.56 6.86 -9.98
CA LEU A 211 -23.11 8.08 -10.69
C LEU A 211 -22.47 7.77 -12.04
N MET A 212 -21.98 6.54 -12.21
CA MET A 212 -21.34 6.05 -13.43
C MET A 212 -21.51 4.52 -13.57
N PRO A 213 -21.45 3.98 -14.79
CA PRO A 213 -21.50 2.53 -15.02
C PRO A 213 -20.20 1.85 -14.58
N ASP A 214 -20.27 0.54 -14.34
CA ASP A 214 -19.08 -0.25 -14.07
C ASP A 214 -18.27 -0.49 -15.35
N HIS A 215 -17.01 -0.06 -15.32
CA HIS A 215 -16.07 -0.21 -16.41
C HIS A 215 -14.96 -1.23 -16.10
N ASP A 216 -15.07 -2.00 -15.01
CA ASP A 216 -14.06 -2.96 -14.55
C ASP A 216 -12.66 -2.32 -14.38
N PHE A 217 -12.63 -1.21 -13.64
CA PHE A 217 -11.41 -0.45 -13.35
C PHE A 217 -10.32 -1.26 -12.64
N ASP A 218 -10.66 -2.41 -12.06
CA ASP A 218 -9.71 -3.29 -11.40
C ASP A 218 -8.67 -3.87 -12.35
N ARG A 219 -8.99 -4.00 -13.65
CA ARG A 219 -8.06 -4.47 -14.69
C ARG A 219 -6.83 -3.58 -14.88
N ILE A 220 -6.93 -2.28 -14.57
CA ILE A 220 -5.81 -1.35 -14.76
C ILE A 220 -4.76 -1.58 -13.67
N GLN A 221 -3.63 -2.16 -14.02
CA GLN A 221 -2.52 -2.38 -13.08
C GLN A 221 -1.38 -1.39 -13.34
N ALA A 222 -0.63 -1.06 -12.30
CA ALA A 222 0.62 -0.33 -12.48
C ALA A 222 1.58 -1.20 -13.28
N ARG A 223 2.08 -0.70 -14.42
CA ARG A 223 3.00 -1.46 -15.27
C ARG A 223 4.26 -1.87 -14.52
N GLU A 224 4.83 -3.02 -14.88
CA GLU A 224 6.16 -3.36 -14.41
C GLU A 224 7.21 -2.44 -15.04
N LYS A 225 8.31 -2.24 -14.31
CA LYS A 225 9.46 -1.52 -14.84
C LYS A 225 10.05 -2.29 -16.01
N THR A 226 10.39 -1.60 -17.10
CA THR A 226 11.11 -2.22 -18.22
C THR A 226 12.54 -2.60 -17.80
N ALA A 227 13.21 -3.44 -18.59
CA ALA A 227 14.58 -3.84 -18.30
C ALA A 227 15.54 -2.64 -18.28
N GLU A 228 15.30 -1.67 -19.17
CA GLU A 228 16.05 -0.42 -19.32
C GLU A 228 15.87 0.49 -18.09
N GLU A 229 14.64 0.60 -17.58
CA GLU A 229 14.31 1.35 -16.34
C GLU A 229 14.91 0.69 -15.08
N LYS A 230 15.15 -0.62 -15.11
CA LYS A 230 15.86 -1.34 -14.04
C LYS A 230 17.37 -1.11 -14.10
N MET A 231 17.94 -0.95 -15.31
CA MET A 231 19.37 -0.69 -15.52
C MET A 231 19.79 0.73 -15.12
N THR A 232 18.99 1.73 -15.48
CA THR A 232 19.25 3.14 -15.10
C THR A 232 19.33 3.34 -13.59
N ARG A 233 18.52 2.63 -12.78
CA ARG A 233 18.65 2.66 -11.31
C ARG A 233 19.94 1.99 -10.81
N ARG A 234 20.43 0.94 -11.48
CA ARG A 234 21.73 0.33 -11.13
C ARG A 234 22.89 1.28 -11.44
N GLU A 235 22.81 2.04 -12.52
CA GLU A 235 23.80 3.04 -12.89
C GLU A 235 23.78 4.26 -11.96
N ASP A 236 22.60 4.73 -11.56
CA ASP A 236 22.48 5.84 -10.60
C ASP A 236 22.93 5.45 -9.18
N VAL A 237 22.66 4.21 -8.75
CA VAL A 237 23.21 3.65 -7.49
C VAL A 237 24.72 3.38 -7.60
N ARG A 238 25.25 3.20 -8.83
CA ARG A 238 26.68 3.02 -9.12
C ARG A 238 27.41 4.32 -9.48
N ARG A 239 26.80 5.51 -9.38
CA ARG A 239 27.60 6.73 -9.35
C ARG A 239 28.48 6.64 -8.10
N PRO A 240 29.80 6.41 -8.23
CA PRO A 240 30.67 6.38 -7.09
C PRO A 240 30.69 7.78 -6.49
N PHE A 241 31.06 7.85 -5.22
CA PHE A 241 31.41 9.01 -4.40
C PHE A 241 32.54 9.89 -4.99
N ARG A 242 32.55 10.16 -6.30
CA ARG A 242 33.63 10.81 -7.07
C ARG A 242 33.27 12.24 -7.51
N ALA A 243 32.39 12.93 -6.79
CA ALA A 243 32.07 14.34 -7.05
C ALA A 243 32.42 15.27 -5.88
N LEU A 244 33.26 14.84 -4.93
CA LEU A 244 33.68 15.64 -3.76
C LEU A 244 35.19 15.92 -3.69
N LEU A 245 35.96 15.70 -4.77
CA LEU A 245 37.42 15.93 -4.78
C LEU A 245 37.94 16.90 -5.85
N GLU A 246 37.07 17.58 -6.61
CA GLU A 246 37.51 18.58 -7.62
C GLU A 246 37.15 20.03 -7.28
N ILE A 247 37.00 20.36 -5.99
CA ILE A 247 36.94 21.76 -5.53
C ILE A 247 37.86 21.93 -4.33
N ARG A 248 39.18 21.90 -4.56
CA ARG A 248 40.21 22.57 -3.74
C ARG A 248 41.60 22.31 -4.34
N CYS A 249 41.87 22.96 -5.46
CA CYS A 249 43.20 23.36 -5.91
C CYS A 249 42.97 24.54 -6.83
N ASP A 250 42.86 25.72 -6.23
CA ASP A 250 43.36 27.01 -6.71
C ASP A 250 43.31 28.00 -5.54
#